data_AF-A0A7X4APG0-F1
#
_entry.id   AF-A0A7X4APG0-F1
#
_cell.length_a   1.000
_cell.length_b   1.000
_cell.length_c   1.000
_cell.angle_alpha   90.00
_cell.angle_beta   90.00
_cell.angle_gamma   90.00
#
_symmetry.space_group_name_H-M   'P 1'
#
loop_
_entity.id
_entity.type
_entity.pdbx_description
1 polymer ?
#
loop_
_entity_poly.entity_id
_entity_poly.type
_entity_poly.pdbx_seq_one_letter_code
_entity_poly.pdbx_strand_id
1 'polypeptide(L)'
;MIAAVVIYRQVGGPEGAHHWMAERALNSVEKHLKSEDQRPDGIPEEQIVENFQRVREAIRRRQVNLTSLYEVLKSYQTEFNEKKPSTPEIQTFFGKLVGTVLENAKSKN
;
A
#
# COMPACT_ATOMS: atom_id res chain seq x y z
N MET A 1 16.49 5.65 -22.86
CA MET A 1 17.32 4.99 -21.81
C MET A 1 17.74 5.90 -20.65
N ILE A 2 17.79 7.23 -20.80
CA ILE A 2 18.31 8.14 -19.75
C ILE A 2 17.39 8.20 -18.51
N ALA A 3 16.06 8.19 -18.70
CA ALA A 3 15.10 8.28 -17.59
C ALA A 3 15.17 7.10 -16.59
N ALA A 4 15.35 5.87 -17.09
CA ALA A 4 15.43 4.69 -16.24
C ALA A 4 16.68 4.69 -15.35
N VAL A 5 17.82 5.16 -15.87
CA VAL A 5 19.10 5.24 -15.14
C VAL A 5 19.05 6.33 -14.07
N VAL A 6 18.38 7.46 -14.33
CA VAL A 6 18.20 8.54 -13.36
C VAL A 6 17.32 8.08 -12.19
N ILE A 7 16.17 7.43 -12.49
CA ILE A 7 15.31 6.84 -11.45
C ILE A 7 16.09 5.82 -10.63
N TYR A 8 16.86 4.94 -11.27
CA TYR A 8 17.64 3.88 -10.60
C TYR A 8 18.66 4.43 -9.58
N ARG A 9 19.36 5.53 -9.91
CA ARG A 9 20.29 6.19 -8.98
C ARG A 9 19.56 6.94 -7.87
N GLN A 10 18.42 7.55 -8.17
CA GLN A 10 17.65 8.35 -7.22
C GLN A 10 16.91 7.49 -6.17
N VAL A 11 16.50 6.28 -6.53
CA VAL A 11 15.83 5.35 -5.60
C VAL A 11 16.83 4.58 -4.72
N GLY A 12 18.11 4.55 -5.07
CA GLY A 12 19.16 3.87 -4.29
C GLY A 12 19.43 2.42 -4.70
N GLY A 13 19.38 2.12 -6.00
CA GLY A 13 19.69 0.78 -6.54
C GLY A 13 18.48 -0.17 -6.54
N PRO A 14 18.71 -1.50 -6.67
CA PRO A 14 17.64 -2.49 -6.81
C PRO A 14 16.65 -2.48 -5.64
N GLU A 15 17.16 -2.39 -4.41
CA GLU A 15 16.34 -2.35 -3.20
C GLU A 15 15.46 -1.09 -3.16
N GLY A 16 16.02 0.03 -3.59
CA GLY A 16 15.30 1.28 -3.81
C GLY A 16 14.16 1.15 -4.82
N ALA A 17 14.42 0.47 -5.93
CA ALA A 17 13.42 0.24 -6.96
C ALA A 17 12.25 -0.60 -6.44
N HIS A 18 12.49 -1.60 -5.59
CA HIS A 18 11.42 -2.38 -4.97
C HIS A 18 10.50 -1.55 -4.06
N HIS A 19 11.06 -0.63 -3.28
CA HIS A 19 10.27 0.27 -2.44
C HIS A 19 9.51 1.31 -3.26
N TRP A 20 10.14 1.85 -4.32
CA TRP A 20 9.47 2.76 -5.25
C TRP A 20 8.29 2.10 -5.97
N MET A 21 8.46 0.86 -6.43
CA MET A 21 7.37 0.08 -7.04
C MET A 21 6.26 -0.22 -6.03
N ALA A 22 6.60 -0.52 -4.79
CA ALA A 22 5.62 -0.74 -3.72
C ALA A 22 4.79 0.52 -3.45
N GLU A 23 5.44 1.71 -3.36
CA GLU A 23 4.72 2.98 -3.19
C GLU A 23 3.81 3.26 -4.41
N ARG A 24 4.26 2.94 -5.62
CA ARG A 24 3.45 3.10 -6.82
C ARG A 24 2.23 2.17 -6.86
N ALA A 25 2.41 0.91 -6.48
CA ALA A 25 1.31 -0.05 -6.38
C ALA A 25 0.30 0.37 -5.30
N LEU A 26 0.80 0.80 -4.14
CA LEU A 26 0.00 1.31 -3.02
C LEU A 26 -0.86 2.50 -3.47
N ASN A 27 -0.26 3.50 -4.13
CA ASN A 27 -0.97 4.67 -4.64
C ASN A 27 -2.03 4.32 -5.71
N SER A 28 -1.78 3.30 -6.53
CA SER A 28 -2.75 2.84 -7.51
C SER A 28 -3.99 2.25 -6.84
N VAL A 29 -3.79 1.43 -5.81
CA VAL A 29 -4.89 0.82 -5.05
C VAL A 29 -5.65 1.89 -4.24
N GLU A 30 -4.96 2.86 -3.66
CA GLU A 30 -5.60 3.99 -2.97
C GLU A 30 -6.51 4.76 -3.93
N LYS A 31 -5.99 5.12 -5.11
CA LYS A 31 -6.75 5.85 -6.13
C LYS A 31 -7.98 5.05 -6.57
N HIS A 32 -7.84 3.74 -6.75
CA HIS A 32 -8.95 2.87 -7.10
C HIS A 32 -10.01 2.87 -5.99
N LEU A 33 -9.63 2.64 -4.74
CA LEU A 33 -10.56 2.60 -3.61
C LEU A 33 -11.28 3.93 -3.34
N LYS A 34 -10.63 5.05 -3.67
CA LYS A 34 -11.19 6.40 -3.52
C LYS A 34 -12.14 6.81 -4.66
N SER A 35 -12.24 6.04 -5.74
CA SER A 35 -13.15 6.38 -6.84
C SER A 35 -14.61 6.26 -6.39
N GLU A 36 -15.50 7.05 -7.01
CA GLU A 36 -16.92 7.10 -6.64
C GLU A 36 -17.59 5.72 -6.74
N ASP A 37 -17.21 4.92 -7.75
CA ASP A 37 -17.78 3.60 -8.00
C ASP A 37 -17.28 2.53 -7.02
N GLN A 38 -16.15 2.76 -6.35
CA GLN A 38 -15.44 1.73 -5.58
C GLN A 38 -15.39 2.02 -4.08
N ARG A 39 -15.61 3.28 -3.65
CA ARG A 39 -15.62 3.62 -2.23
C ARG A 39 -16.87 3.05 -1.55
N PRO A 40 -16.74 2.17 -0.55
CA PRO A 40 -17.88 1.71 0.22
C PRO A 40 -18.44 2.85 1.07
N ASP A 41 -19.77 2.96 1.13
CA ASP A 41 -20.45 4.08 1.78
C ASP A 41 -20.18 4.16 3.30
N GLY A 42 -19.78 3.04 3.92
CA GLY A 42 -19.44 2.95 5.33
C GLY A 42 -17.97 3.25 5.66
N ILE A 43 -17.16 3.66 4.68
CA ILE A 43 -15.73 3.97 4.89
C ILE A 43 -15.49 5.46 4.55
N PRO A 44 -15.18 6.31 5.55
CA PRO A 44 -14.82 7.70 5.29
C PRO A 44 -13.49 7.79 4.54
N GLU A 45 -13.34 8.80 3.69
CA GLU A 45 -12.14 8.97 2.86
C GLU A 45 -10.89 9.20 3.71
N GLU A 46 -11.05 9.89 4.84
CA GLU A 46 -9.99 10.14 5.81
C GLU A 46 -9.41 8.82 6.33
N GLN A 47 -10.26 7.84 6.61
CA GLN A 47 -9.80 6.51 7.05
C GLN A 47 -9.02 5.79 5.96
N ILE A 48 -9.40 5.93 4.68
CA ILE A 48 -8.60 5.40 3.56
C ILE A 48 -7.22 6.08 3.58
N VAL A 49 -7.19 7.41 3.55
CA VAL A 49 -5.95 8.19 3.47
C VAL A 49 -5.02 7.87 4.63
N GLU A 50 -5.52 7.77 5.86
CA GLU A 50 -4.73 7.44 7.06
C GLU A 50 -4.07 6.05 6.96
N ASN A 51 -4.83 5.02 6.58
CA ASN A 51 -4.29 3.66 6.46
C ASN A 51 -3.21 3.58 5.38
N PHE A 52 -3.42 4.20 4.23
CA PHE A 52 -2.44 4.22 3.14
C PHE A 52 -1.22 5.07 3.47
N GLN A 53 -1.41 6.22 4.13
CA GLN A 53 -0.32 7.08 4.56
C GLN A 53 0.61 6.36 5.56
N ARG A 54 0.04 5.60 6.49
CA ARG A 54 0.83 4.80 7.45
C ARG A 54 1.75 3.80 6.74
N VAL A 55 1.23 3.07 5.74
CA VAL A 55 2.05 2.12 4.97
C VAL A 55 3.05 2.84 4.06
N ARG A 56 2.68 3.97 3.46
CA ARG A 56 3.58 4.80 2.65
C ARG A 56 4.79 5.28 3.46
N GLU A 57 4.57 5.72 4.69
CA GLU A 57 5.65 6.10 5.60
C GLU A 57 6.54 4.91 5.95
N ALA A 58 5.95 3.74 6.17
CA ALA A 58 6.69 2.50 6.41
C ALA A 58 7.55 2.10 5.20
N ILE A 59 7.03 2.20 3.97
CA ILE A 59 7.79 1.96 2.73
C ILE A 59 8.99 2.91 2.66
N ARG A 60 8.78 4.22 2.90
CA ARG A 60 9.86 5.22 2.88
C ARG A 60 10.94 4.96 3.93
N ARG A 61 10.55 4.41 5.08
CA ARG A 61 11.47 4.01 6.16
C ARG A 61 12.05 2.61 5.99
N ARG A 62 11.72 1.89 4.90
CA ARG A 62 12.08 0.48 4.66
C ARG A 62 11.63 -0.46 5.80
N GLN A 63 10.51 -0.13 6.43
CA GLN A 63 9.91 -0.84 7.57
C GLN A 63 8.65 -1.59 7.14
N VAL A 64 8.72 -2.29 6.01
CA VAL A 64 7.58 -3.02 5.46
C VAL A 64 8.01 -4.39 4.98
N ASN A 65 7.18 -5.39 5.20
CA ASN A 65 7.32 -6.67 4.53
C ASN A 65 6.84 -6.52 3.08
N LEU A 66 7.78 -6.32 2.16
CA LEU A 66 7.47 -6.12 0.73
C LEU A 66 6.69 -7.28 0.13
N THR A 67 7.01 -8.52 0.49
CA THR A 67 6.31 -9.72 0.00
C THR A 67 4.84 -9.68 0.41
N SER A 68 4.57 -9.53 1.71
CA SER A 68 3.21 -9.44 2.23
C SER A 68 2.46 -8.23 1.69
N LEU A 69 3.13 -7.09 1.51
CA LEU A 69 2.53 -5.90 0.90
C LEU A 69 2.07 -6.18 -0.54
N TYR A 70 2.93 -6.77 -1.36
CA TYR A 70 2.55 -7.12 -2.74
C TYR A 70 1.41 -8.13 -2.79
N GLU A 71 1.41 -9.13 -1.91
CA GLU A 71 0.31 -10.09 -1.79
C GLU A 71 -1.01 -9.39 -1.46
N VAL A 72 -1.03 -8.52 -0.45
CA VAL A 72 -2.24 -7.78 -0.04
C VAL A 72 -2.75 -6.88 -1.15
N LEU A 73 -1.87 -6.12 -1.82
CA LEU A 73 -2.24 -5.23 -2.92
C LEU A 73 -2.76 -6.01 -4.14
N LYS A 74 -2.14 -7.16 -4.46
CA LYS A 74 -2.57 -8.02 -5.55
C LYS A 74 -3.92 -8.69 -5.26
N SER A 75 -4.14 -9.15 -4.03
CA SER A 75 -5.43 -9.71 -3.60
C SER A 75 -6.53 -8.68 -3.74
N TYR A 76 -6.31 -7.43 -3.28
CA TYR A 76 -7.28 -6.35 -3.45
C TYR A 76 -7.64 -6.15 -4.93
N GLN A 77 -6.64 -6.01 -5.81
CA GLN A 77 -6.88 -5.82 -7.24
C GLN A 77 -7.63 -7.02 -7.84
N THR A 78 -7.27 -8.24 -7.46
CA THR A 78 -7.92 -9.44 -8.00
C THR A 78 -9.38 -9.54 -7.59
N GLU A 79 -9.70 -9.19 -6.34
CA GLU A 79 -11.05 -9.29 -5.79
C GLU A 79 -11.96 -8.13 -6.18
N PHE A 80 -11.40 -6.91 -6.33
CA PHE A 80 -12.17 -5.68 -6.42
C PHE A 80 -11.93 -4.84 -7.68
N ASN A 81 -11.15 -5.29 -8.66
CA ASN A 81 -10.96 -4.54 -9.91
C ASN A 81 -12.28 -4.27 -10.66
N GLU A 82 -13.24 -5.19 -10.58
CA GLU A 82 -14.54 -5.08 -11.28
C GLU A 82 -15.73 -5.07 -10.31
N LYS A 83 -15.48 -5.18 -9.01
CA LYS A 83 -16.50 -5.33 -7.97
C LYS A 83 -16.29 -4.29 -6.88
N LYS A 84 -17.33 -3.49 -6.61
CA LYS A 84 -17.36 -2.59 -5.44
C LYS A 84 -17.20 -3.41 -4.15
N PRO A 85 -16.16 -3.17 -3.34
CA PRO A 85 -15.98 -3.84 -2.06
C PRO A 85 -17.03 -3.38 -1.04
N SER A 86 -17.39 -4.27 -0.12
CA SER A 86 -18.20 -3.95 1.05
C SER A 86 -17.35 -3.38 2.19
N THR A 87 -18.00 -2.68 3.13
CA THR A 87 -17.33 -2.11 4.32
C THR A 87 -16.51 -3.15 5.10
N PRO A 88 -17.03 -4.37 5.42
CA PRO A 88 -16.23 -5.38 6.15
C PRO A 88 -15.04 -5.92 5.35
N GLU A 89 -15.17 -6.06 4.02
CA GLU A 89 -14.07 -6.45 3.14
C GLU A 89 -12.94 -5.41 3.18
N ILE A 90 -13.28 -4.11 3.15
CA ILE A 90 -12.30 -3.03 3.28
C ILE A 90 -11.66 -2.95 4.67
N GLN A 91 -12.43 -3.14 5.74
CA GLN A 91 -11.85 -3.19 7.09
C GLN A 91 -10.86 -4.36 7.23
N THR A 92 -11.19 -5.52 6.65
CA THR A 92 -10.28 -6.67 6.59
C THR A 92 -9.03 -6.36 5.78
N PHE A 93 -9.20 -5.72 4.63
CA PHE A 93 -8.09 -5.26 3.79
C PHE A 93 -7.19 -4.27 4.53
N PHE A 94 -7.72 -3.27 5.23
CA PHE A 94 -6.93 -2.33 6.03
C PHE A 94 -6.14 -3.02 7.13
N GLY A 95 -6.76 -3.97 7.84
CA GLY A 95 -6.07 -4.78 8.85
C GLY A 95 -4.87 -5.53 8.26
N LYS A 96 -5.06 -6.18 7.11
CA LYS A 96 -3.97 -6.86 6.38
C LYS A 96 -2.90 -5.88 5.90
N LEU A 97 -3.31 -4.75 5.33
CA LEU A 97 -2.43 -3.71 4.78
C LEU A 97 -1.53 -3.13 5.88
N VAL A 98 -2.10 -2.70 7.00
CA VAL A 98 -1.35 -2.19 8.14
C VAL A 98 -0.48 -3.28 8.77
N GLY A 99 -0.95 -4.54 8.77
CA GLY A 99 -0.17 -5.69 9.24
C GLY A 99 1.11 -5.99 8.44
N THR A 100 1.30 -5.36 7.27
CA THR A 100 2.56 -5.46 6.50
C THR A 100 3.68 -4.57 7.07
N VAL A 101 3.33 -3.57 7.89
CA VAL A 101 4.29 -2.68 8.52
C VAL A 101 5.04 -3.47 9.58
N LEU A 102 6.37 -3.52 9.45
CA LEU A 102 7.22 -4.14 10.44
C LEU A 102 7.28 -3.19 11.64
N GLU A 103 6.71 -3.60 12.76
CA GLU A 103 7.00 -2.89 14.01
C GLU A 103 8.49 -3.00 14.27
N ASN A 104 9.18 -1.85 14.36
CA ASN A 104 10.51 -1.87 14.96
C ASN A 104 10.34 -2.54 16.32
N ALA A 105 11.10 -3.60 16.57
CA ALA A 105 11.23 -4.18 17.90
C ALA A 105 11.75 -3.10 18.86
N LYS A 106 10.84 -2.29 19.40
CA LYS A 106 11.00 -1.43 20.56
C LYS A 106 9.81 -1.71 21.45
N SER A 107 9.89 -2.85 22.13
CA SER A 107 9.74 -2.92 23.58
C SER A 107 9.70 -4.39 23.99
N LYS A 108 10.79 -4.89 24.57
CA LYS A 108 10.75 -5.87 25.66
C LYS A 108 12.06 -5.72 26.44
N ASN A 109 11.90 -5.06 27.59
CA ASN A 109 12.73 -4.98 28.80
C ASN A 109 14.19 -5.42 28.70
#